data_AF-A0A0R3LHH6-F1
#
_entry.id   AF-A0A0R3LHH6-F1
#
_cell.length_a   1.000
_cell.length_b   1.000
_cell.length_c   1.000
_cell.angle_alpha   90.00
_cell.angle_beta   90.00
_cell.angle_gamma   90.00
#
_symmetry.space_group_name_H-M   'P 1'
#
loop_
_entity.id
_entity.type
_entity.pdbx_description
1 polymer ?
#
loop_
_entity_poly.entity_id
_entity_poly.type
_entity_poly.pdbx_seq_one_letter_code
_entity_poly.pdbx_strand_id
1 'polypeptide(L)'
;MDTVQIVLGLLLLLLVGGVAYYLLQHGSQSLRPAPATPQQTDLRRQSEIQRDFQRVFSMTSAQGKEGLIKRWMDRTGCDRTEAMRLATEEWRRDNR
;
A
#
# COMPACT_ATOMS: atom_id res chain seq x y z
N MET A 1 -30.11 2.76 50.43
CA MET A 1 -29.44 2.52 49.14
C MET A 1 -29.36 1.02 48.97
N ASP A 2 -30.28 0.46 48.20
CA ASP A 2 -30.51 -0.97 48.13
C ASP A 2 -29.30 -1.66 47.49
N THR A 3 -28.80 -2.72 48.12
CA THR A 3 -27.68 -3.53 47.62
C THR A 3 -27.86 -3.93 46.15
N VAL A 4 -29.11 -4.10 45.72
CA VAL A 4 -29.50 -4.32 44.33
C VAL A 4 -29.05 -3.20 43.38
N GLN A 5 -29.20 -1.92 43.76
CA GLN A 5 -28.75 -0.78 42.95
C GLN A 5 -27.23 -0.72 42.85
N ILE A 6 -26.53 -1.08 43.94
CA ILE A 6 -25.07 -1.11 43.98
C ILE A 6 -24.54 -2.22 43.05
N VAL A 7 -25.12 -3.43 43.13
CA VAL A 7 -24.75 -4.56 42.27
C VAL A 7 -25.07 -4.25 40.80
N LEU A 8 -26.23 -3.66 40.52
CA LEU A 8 -26.64 -3.29 39.17
C LEU A 8 -25.71 -2.21 38.58
N GLY A 9 -25.33 -1.21 39.39
CA GLY A 9 -24.39 -0.17 38.99
C GLY A 9 -22.99 -0.73 38.69
N LEU A 10 -22.48 -1.63 39.54
CA LEU A 10 -21.20 -2.32 39.32
C LEU A 10 -21.22 -3.18 38.05
N LEU A 11 -22.31 -3.91 37.82
CA LEU A 11 -22.47 -4.73 36.61
C LEU A 11 -22.44 -3.88 35.35
N LEU A 12 -23.15 -2.75 35.34
CA LEU A 12 -23.16 -1.80 34.22
C LEU A 12 -21.77 -1.20 33.99
N LEU A 13 -21.05 -0.84 35.06
CA LEU A 13 -19.72 -0.26 34.94
C LEU A 13 -18.70 -1.27 34.39
N LEU A 14 -18.78 -2.53 34.80
CA LEU A 14 -17.97 -3.62 34.24
C LEU A 14 -18.33 -3.91 32.78
N LEU A 15 -19.61 -3.86 32.40
CA LEU A 15 -20.05 -4.03 31.02
C LEU A 15 -19.53 -2.90 30.12
N VAL A 16 -19.71 -1.65 30.52
CA VAL A 16 -19.24 -0.48 29.75
C VAL A 16 -17.72 -0.48 29.68
N GLY A 17 -17.03 -0.73 30.80
CA GLY A 17 -15.57 -0.83 30.83
C GLY A 17 -15.04 -1.98 29.98
N GLY A 18 -15.69 -3.14 30.03
CA GLY A 18 -15.35 -4.32 29.23
C GLY A 18 -15.56 -4.09 27.73
N VAL A 19 -16.68 -3.47 27.33
CA VAL A 19 -16.95 -3.11 25.92
C VAL A 19 -15.96 -2.05 25.44
N ALA A 20 -15.69 -1.01 26.24
CA ALA A 20 -14.70 0.02 25.89
C ALA A 20 -13.30 -0.58 25.77
N TYR A 21 -12.90 -1.45 26.70
CA TYR A 21 -11.62 -2.16 26.65
C TYR A 21 -11.54 -3.07 25.43
N TYR A 22 -12.60 -3.84 25.15
CA TYR A 22 -12.69 -4.73 23.99
C TYR A 22 -12.59 -3.95 22.67
N LEU A 23 -13.30 -2.83 22.54
CA LEU A 23 -13.22 -1.96 21.37
C LEU A 23 -11.84 -1.31 21.23
N LEU A 24 -11.21 -0.90 22.33
CA LEU A 24 -9.85 -0.35 22.32
C LEU A 24 -8.83 -1.42 21.88
N GLN A 25 -8.95 -2.64 22.40
CA GLN A 25 -8.08 -3.77 22.05
C GLN A 25 -8.30 -4.22 20.59
N HIS A 26 -9.54 -4.31 20.12
CA HIS A 26 -9.85 -4.61 18.72
C HIS A 26 -9.43 -3.48 17.77
N GLY A 27 -9.54 -2.22 18.20
CA GLY A 27 -9.03 -1.07 17.47
C GLY A 27 -7.50 -1.11 17.31
N SER A 28 -6.77 -1.53 18.36
CA SER A 28 -5.32 -1.74 18.28
C SER A 28 -4.92 -2.99 17.47
N GLN A 29 -5.74 -4.05 17.43
CA GLN A 29 -5.53 -5.19 16.52
C GLN A 29 -5.79 -4.84 15.05
N SER A 30 -6.57 -3.78 14.78
CA SER A 30 -6.76 -3.24 13.43
C SER A 30 -5.56 -2.45 12.91
N LEU A 31 -4.44 -2.40 13.64
CA LEU A 31 -3.11 -2.02 13.13
C LEU A 31 -2.29 -3.22 12.61
N ARG A 32 -2.85 -4.44 12.56
CA ARG A 32 -2.37 -5.40 11.57
C ARG A 32 -2.70 -4.82 10.21
N PRO A 33 -1.72 -4.57 9.32
CA PRO A 33 -2.04 -4.23 7.95
C PRO A 33 -2.91 -5.39 7.44
N ALA A 34 -4.14 -5.06 7.04
CA ALA A 34 -4.97 -6.00 6.30
C ALA A 34 -4.08 -6.62 5.20
N PRO A 35 -4.16 -7.93 4.94
CA PRO A 35 -3.48 -8.50 3.77
C PRO A 35 -3.91 -7.65 2.60
N ALA A 36 -2.97 -6.90 2.02
CA ALA A 36 -3.25 -5.94 0.97
C ALA A 36 -4.10 -6.67 -0.06
N THR A 37 -5.32 -6.18 -0.31
CA THR A 37 -6.15 -6.71 -1.38
C THR A 37 -5.27 -6.81 -2.63
N PRO A 38 -5.44 -7.83 -3.50
CA PRO A 38 -4.58 -8.02 -4.68
C PRO A 38 -4.33 -6.72 -5.46
N GLN A 39 -5.39 -5.92 -5.58
CA GLN A 39 -5.39 -4.60 -6.20
C GLN A 39 -4.47 -3.56 -5.52
N GLN A 40 -4.36 -3.57 -4.20
CA GLN A 40 -3.49 -2.67 -3.44
C GLN A 40 -2.02 -3.09 -3.55
N THR A 41 -1.75 -4.39 -3.68
CA THR A 41 -0.40 -4.91 -3.96
C THR A 41 0.06 -4.51 -5.37
N ASP A 42 -0.83 -4.60 -6.36
CA ASP A 42 -0.54 -4.19 -7.74
C ASP A 42 -0.27 -2.69 -7.86
N LEU A 43 -1.09 -1.85 -7.21
CA LEU A 43 -0.87 -0.39 -7.17
C LEU A 43 0.47 -0.03 -6.52
N ARG A 44 0.82 -0.71 -5.43
CA ARG A 44 2.11 -0.51 -4.77
C ARG A 44 3.26 -0.86 -5.71
N ARG A 45 3.17 -2.02 -6.37
CA ARG A 45 4.20 -2.48 -7.33
C ARG A 45 4.37 -1.53 -8.51
N GLN A 46 3.27 -1.04 -9.08
CA GLN A 46 3.30 -0.02 -10.13
C GLN A 46 4.00 1.26 -9.66
N SER A 47 3.69 1.71 -8.44
CA SER A 47 4.30 2.92 -7.87
C SER A 47 5.81 2.77 -7.64
N GLU A 48 6.27 1.58 -7.24
CA GLU A 48 7.68 1.27 -7.04
C GLU A 48 8.44 1.26 -8.37
N ILE A 49 7.88 0.60 -9.40
CA ILE A 49 8.44 0.57 -10.76
C ILE A 49 8.54 1.98 -11.34
N GLN A 50 7.51 2.81 -11.15
CA GLN A 50 7.52 4.20 -11.61
C GLN A 50 8.63 5.02 -10.94
N ARG A 51 8.82 4.88 -9.62
CA ARG A 51 9.91 5.58 -8.90
C ARG A 51 11.28 5.13 -9.37
N ASP A 52 11.47 3.83 -9.57
CA ASP A 52 12.74 3.27 -10.07
C ASP A 52 13.06 3.78 -11.47
N PHE A 53 12.07 3.79 -12.38
CA PHE A 53 12.20 4.35 -13.71
C PHE A 53 12.55 5.85 -13.66
N GLN A 54 11.85 6.63 -12.81
CA GLN A 54 12.14 8.05 -12.64
C GLN A 54 13.55 8.30 -12.09
N ARG A 55 14.04 7.43 -11.21
CA ARG A 55 15.39 7.53 -10.64
C ARG A 55 16.45 7.27 -11.70
N VAL A 56 16.34 6.15 -12.43
CA VAL A 56 17.31 5.75 -13.46
C VAL A 56 17.34 6.74 -14.61
N PHE A 57 16.18 7.18 -15.09
CA PHE A 57 16.08 8.15 -16.17
C PHE A 57 15.89 9.58 -15.67
N SER A 58 16.38 9.92 -14.47
CA SER A 58 16.14 11.22 -13.82
C SER A 58 16.52 12.41 -14.69
N MET A 59 17.63 12.32 -15.41
CA MET A 59 18.14 13.35 -16.33
C MET A 59 17.34 13.49 -17.63
N THR A 60 16.47 12.52 -17.96
CA THR A 60 15.65 12.55 -19.18
C THR A 60 14.43 13.46 -18.97
N SER A 61 14.12 14.29 -19.98
CA SER A 61 12.92 15.14 -19.96
C SER A 61 11.64 14.30 -19.85
N ALA A 62 10.55 14.91 -19.36
CA ALA A 62 9.25 14.22 -19.24
C ALA A 62 8.78 13.68 -20.60
N GLN A 63 8.89 14.47 -21.67
CA GLN A 63 8.55 14.03 -23.02
C GLN A 63 9.46 12.90 -23.53
N GLY A 64 10.76 12.96 -23.20
CA GLY A 64 11.71 11.90 -23.52
C GLY A 64 11.39 10.59 -22.80
N LYS A 65 10.98 10.66 -21.53
CA LYS A 65 10.53 9.51 -20.73
C LYS A 65 9.29 8.86 -21.34
N GLU A 66 8.28 9.65 -21.69
CA GLU A 66 7.06 9.15 -22.36
C GLU A 66 7.37 8.49 -23.70
N GLY A 67 8.23 9.12 -24.51
CA GLY A 67 8.67 8.53 -25.78
C GLY A 67 9.43 7.21 -25.58
N LEU A 68 10.23 7.10 -24.53
CA LEU A 68 10.97 5.87 -24.21
C LEU A 68 10.02 4.75 -23.79
N ILE A 69 9.05 5.04 -22.92
CA ILE A 69 8.01 4.09 -22.52
C ILE A 69 7.22 3.62 -23.74
N LYS A 70 6.79 4.55 -24.60
CA LYS A 70 6.04 4.23 -25.81
C LYS A 70 6.83 3.32 -26.76
N ARG A 71 8.12 3.59 -26.98
CA ARG A 71 8.98 2.72 -27.80
C ARG A 71 9.09 1.30 -27.24
N TRP A 72 9.16 1.15 -25.92
CA TRP A 72 9.17 -0.16 -25.30
C TRP A 72 7.81 -0.86 -25.45
N MET A 73 6.71 -0.17 -25.18
CA MET A 73 5.37 -0.71 -25.44
C MET A 73 5.19 -1.16 -26.89
N ASP A 74 5.60 -0.34 -27.87
CA ASP A 74 5.50 -0.66 -29.29
C ASP A 74 6.41 -1.83 -29.69
N ARG A 75 7.58 -1.98 -29.06
CA ARG A 75 8.55 -3.05 -29.35
C ARG A 75 8.14 -4.40 -28.75
N THR A 76 7.68 -4.43 -27.50
CA THR A 76 7.38 -5.67 -26.77
C THR A 76 5.88 -5.98 -26.67
N GLY A 77 5.00 -5.06 -27.09
CA GLY A 77 3.55 -5.23 -27.00
C GLY A 77 3.03 -5.28 -25.57
N CYS A 78 3.80 -4.77 -24.60
CA CYS A 78 3.49 -4.85 -23.18
C CYS A 78 2.81 -3.58 -22.65
N ASP A 79 2.28 -3.66 -21.44
CA ASP A 79 1.69 -2.51 -20.76
C ASP A 79 2.76 -1.48 -20.36
N ARG A 80 2.28 -0.30 -19.94
CA ARG A 80 3.12 0.82 -19.54
C ARG A 80 4.06 0.50 -18.38
N THR A 81 3.59 -0.23 -17.37
CA THR A 81 4.36 -0.56 -16.17
C THR A 81 5.46 -1.55 -16.52
N GLU A 82 5.14 -2.55 -17.33
CA GLU A 82 6.07 -3.56 -17.80
C GLU A 82 7.12 -2.94 -18.75
N ALA A 83 6.70 -1.98 -19.59
CA ALA A 83 7.63 -1.20 -20.40
C ALA A 83 8.63 -0.40 -19.53
N MET A 84 8.18 0.25 -18.46
CA MET A 84 9.08 0.92 -17.50
C MET A 84 10.03 -0.07 -16.81
N ARG A 85 9.52 -1.24 -16.42
CA ARG A 85 10.30 -2.30 -15.78
C ARG A 85 11.41 -2.81 -16.70
N LEU A 86 11.06 -3.16 -17.94
CA LEU A 86 12.00 -3.65 -18.96
C LEU A 86 13.04 -2.60 -19.32
N ALA A 87 12.62 -1.34 -19.52
CA ALA A 87 13.54 -0.24 -19.78
C ALA A 87 14.58 -0.06 -18.66
N THR A 88 14.13 -0.17 -17.40
CA THR A 88 15.00 -0.03 -16.22
C THR A 88 15.95 -1.22 -16.09
N GLU A 89 15.47 -2.44 -16.35
CA GLU A 89 16.27 -3.65 -16.27
C GLU A 89 17.36 -3.68 -17.35
N GLU A 90 17.03 -3.30 -18.58
CA GLU A 90 17.99 -3.25 -19.68
C GLU A 90 19.08 -2.21 -19.41
N TRP A 91 18.71 -1.01 -18.98
CA TRP A 91 19.69 0.00 -18.59
C TRP A 91 20.63 -0.51 -17.49
N ARG A 92 20.14 -1.25 -16.50
CA ARG A 92 20.99 -1.84 -15.46
C ARG A 92 21.93 -2.93 -15.98
N ARG A 93 21.57 -3.64 -17.06
CA ARG A 93 22.47 -4.62 -17.69
C ARG A 93 23.56 -3.90 -18.47
N ASP A 94 23.21 -2.88 -19.22
CA ASP A 94 24.15 -2.11 -20.03
C ASP A 94 25.13 -1.29 -19.18
N ASN A 95 24.70 -0.91 -17.97
CA ASN A 95 25.43 -0.01 -17.08
C ASN A 95 26.09 -0.72 -15.90
N ARG A 96 26.23 -2.06 -15.97
CA ARG A 96 26.94 -2.92 -15.02
C ARG A 96 28.28 -3.36 -15.63
#